data_AF-A0A3B9P0D8-F1
#
_entry.id   AF-A0A3B9P0D8-F1
#
_cell.length_a   1.000
_cell.length_b   1.000
_cell.length_c   1.000
_cell.angle_alpha   90.00
_cell.angle_beta   90.00
_cell.angle_gamma   90.00
#
_symmetry.space_group_name_H-M   'P 1'
#
loop_
_entity.id
_entity.type
_entity.pdbx_description
1 polymer ?
#
loop_
_entity_poly.entity_id
_entity_poly.type
_entity_poly.pdbx_seq_one_letter_code
_entity_poly.pdbx_strand_id
1 'polypeptide(L)'
;MHSRDFLLSDTKELELEIERHCIGLGLDTTDEYQVHMFAHEMLQNMEQLKDAANKGNSSARAKVELFSMVLMLHEANTKAYGPSYMTHFKKLSTRESAWVALATAFGSELESRNLDEE
;
A
#
# COMPACT_ATOMS: atom_id res chain seq x y z
N MET A 1 6.02 -1.20 -29.92
CA MET A 1 6.60 -1.83 -28.72
C MET A 1 6.90 -0.73 -27.68
N HIS A 2 5.88 0.01 -27.24
CA HIS A 2 6.05 1.21 -26.39
C HIS A 2 5.13 1.26 -25.15
N SER A 3 4.08 0.45 -25.06
CA SER A 3 3.17 0.48 -23.90
C SER A 3 3.73 -0.18 -22.64
N ARG A 4 4.64 -1.16 -22.78
CA ARG A 4 5.13 -1.92 -21.62
C ARG A 4 6.19 -1.16 -20.83
N ASP A 5 7.06 -0.43 -21.52
CA ASP A 5 8.13 0.37 -20.88
C ASP A 5 7.56 1.63 -20.20
N PHE A 6 6.51 2.22 -20.76
CA PHE A 6 5.78 3.33 -20.14
C PHE A 6 5.12 2.89 -18.82
N LEU A 7 4.38 1.78 -18.83
CA LEU A 7 3.77 1.22 -17.61
C LEU A 7 4.81 0.87 -16.53
N LEU A 8 5.99 0.37 -16.92
CA LEU A 8 7.08 0.07 -15.99
C LEU A 8 7.74 1.33 -15.41
N SER A 9 7.78 2.43 -16.16
CA SER A 9 8.26 3.74 -15.69
C SER A 9 7.33 4.31 -14.62
N ASP A 10 6.03 4.36 -14.93
CA ASP A 10 5.00 4.90 -14.03
C ASP A 10 4.90 4.09 -12.73
N THR A 11 5.06 2.77 -12.83
CA THR A 11 5.07 1.88 -11.66
C THR A 11 6.24 2.20 -10.73
N LYS A 12 7.44 2.45 -11.28
CA LYS A 12 8.63 2.80 -10.47
C LYS A 12 8.51 4.18 -9.82
N GLU A 13 7.96 5.16 -10.53
CA GLU A 13 7.70 6.48 -9.92
C GLU A 13 6.69 6.37 -8.79
N LEU A 14 5.65 5.53 -8.94
CA LEU A 14 4.68 5.27 -7.88
C LEU A 14 5.32 4.57 -6.67
N GLU A 15 6.21 3.60 -6.89
CA GLU A 15 6.98 2.96 -5.80
C GLU A 15 7.81 3.99 -5.01
N LEU A 16 8.51 4.90 -5.70
CA LEU A 16 9.29 5.96 -5.07
C LEU A 16 8.42 6.96 -4.32
N GLU A 17 7.23 7.29 -4.85
CA GLU A 17 6.32 8.21 -4.19
C GLU A 17 5.71 7.59 -2.92
N ILE A 18 5.46 6.29 -2.92
CA ILE A 18 5.10 5.52 -1.71
C ILE A 18 6.20 5.63 -0.66
N GLU A 19 7.46 5.40 -1.05
CA GLU A 19 8.61 5.52 -0.12
C GLU A 19 8.71 6.94 0.49
N ARG A 20 8.50 7.98 -0.32
CA ARG A 20 8.49 9.37 0.16
C ARG A 20 7.37 9.63 1.16
N HIS A 21 6.19 9.07 0.94
CA HIS A 21 5.07 9.19 1.88
C HIS A 21 5.35 8.45 3.18
N CYS A 22 5.95 7.26 3.13
CA CYS A 22 6.41 6.55 4.33
C CYS A 22 7.38 7.41 5.13
N ILE A 23 8.40 7.99 4.48
CA ILE A 23 9.36 8.90 5.11
C ILE A 23 8.66 10.13 5.71
N GLY A 24 7.75 10.77 4.97
CA GLY A 24 7.00 11.94 5.43
C GLY A 24 6.10 11.67 6.62
N LEU A 25 5.61 10.43 6.77
CA LEU A 25 4.82 9.97 7.90
C LEU A 25 5.66 9.43 9.06
N GLY A 26 6.98 9.29 8.89
CA GLY A 26 7.85 8.63 9.87
C GLY A 26 7.56 7.13 10.02
N LEU A 27 7.02 6.50 8.98
CA LEU A 27 6.68 5.08 8.96
C LEU A 27 7.90 4.27 8.51
N ASP A 28 8.48 3.50 9.43
CA ASP A 28 9.54 2.55 9.11
C ASP A 28 8.94 1.29 8.48
N THR A 29 9.13 1.11 7.17
CA THR A 29 8.59 -0.06 6.47
C THR A 29 9.40 -1.34 6.66
N THR A 30 10.51 -1.27 7.40
CA THR A 30 11.29 -2.44 7.83
C THR A 30 10.84 -2.95 9.21
N ASP A 31 10.12 -2.12 9.96
CA ASP A 31 9.49 -2.48 11.23
C ASP A 31 8.09 -3.05 10.97
N GLU A 32 7.97 -4.39 10.99
CA GLU A 32 6.71 -5.10 10.77
C GLU A 32 5.59 -4.60 11.70
N TYR A 33 5.90 -4.29 12.95
CA TYR A 33 4.90 -3.80 13.90
C TYR A 33 4.32 -2.45 13.46
N GLN A 34 5.18 -1.51 13.04
CA GLN A 34 4.71 -0.21 12.55
C GLN A 34 3.87 -0.33 11.30
N VAL A 35 4.26 -1.19 10.35
CA VAL A 35 3.51 -1.42 9.11
C VAL A 35 2.14 -2.04 9.39
N HIS A 36 2.06 -3.01 10.30
CA HIS A 36 0.78 -3.61 10.71
C HIS A 36 -0.10 -2.63 11.48
N MET A 37 0.47 -1.82 12.38
CA MET A 37 -0.28 -0.77 13.08
C MET A 37 -0.85 0.27 12.11
N PHE A 38 -0.07 0.66 11.10
CA PHE A 38 -0.57 1.53 10.04
C PHE A 38 -1.71 0.87 9.25
N ALA A 39 -1.55 -0.40 8.83
CA ALA A 39 -2.58 -1.12 8.11
C ALA A 39 -3.88 -1.24 8.92
N HIS A 40 -3.75 -1.58 10.21
CA HIS A 40 -4.87 -1.65 11.14
C HIS A 40 -5.57 -0.29 11.29
N GLU A 41 -4.82 0.78 11.52
CA GLU A 41 -5.37 2.14 11.66
C GLU A 41 -6.15 2.55 10.41
N MET A 42 -5.59 2.33 9.23
CA MET A 42 -6.21 2.67 7.96
C MET A 42 -7.52 1.92 7.74
N LEU A 43 -7.54 0.60 7.95
CA LEU A 43 -8.73 -0.22 7.75
C LEU A 43 -9.80 0.04 8.81
N GLN A 44 -9.39 0.37 10.04
CA GLN A 44 -10.31 0.64 11.14
C GLN A 44 -10.95 2.04 11.05
N ASN A 45 -10.19 3.04 10.60
CA ASN A 45 -10.56 4.45 10.72
C ASN A 45 -10.64 5.19 9.37
N MET A 46 -10.78 4.46 8.26
CA MET A 46 -10.72 5.04 6.91
C MET A 46 -11.67 6.24 6.73
N GLU A 47 -12.92 6.12 7.21
CA GLU A 47 -13.92 7.19 7.05
C GLU A 47 -13.55 8.44 7.84
N GLN A 48 -13.10 8.26 9.09
CA GLN A 48 -12.66 9.33 9.96
C GLN A 48 -11.40 10.02 9.42
N LEU A 49 -10.46 9.25 8.86
CA LEU A 49 -9.26 9.77 8.21
C LEU A 49 -9.61 10.60 6.96
N LYS A 50 -10.56 10.14 6.14
CA LYS A 50 -11.05 10.91 4.99
C LYS A 50 -11.74 12.20 5.41
N ASP A 51 -12.60 12.16 6.43
CA ASP A 51 -13.24 13.36 6.96
C ASP A 51 -12.21 14.36 7.52
N ALA A 52 -11.23 13.89 8.27
CA ALA A 52 -10.14 14.72 8.77
C ALA A 52 -9.30 15.34 7.63
N ALA A 53 -9.00 14.57 6.58
CA ALA A 53 -8.28 15.06 5.41
C ALA A 53 -9.05 16.16 4.66
N ASN A 54 -10.38 16.01 4.55
CA ASN A 54 -11.27 17.01 3.96
C ASN A 54 -11.34 18.29 4.81
N LYS A 55 -11.20 18.16 6.13
CA LYS A 55 -11.12 19.27 7.09
C LYS A 55 -9.72 19.92 7.17
N GLY A 56 -8.77 19.49 6.34
CA GLY A 56 -7.44 20.09 6.25
C GLY A 56 -6.35 19.43 7.11
N ASN A 57 -6.63 18.30 7.76
CA ASN A 57 -5.59 17.57 8.48
C ASN A 57 -4.58 16.97 7.49
N SER A 58 -3.36 17.50 7.50
CA SER A 58 -2.31 17.12 6.55
C SER A 58 -1.78 15.71 6.79
N SER A 59 -1.73 15.25 8.05
CA SER A 59 -1.32 13.88 8.36
C SER A 59 -2.37 12.88 7.86
N ALA A 60 -3.65 13.13 8.11
CA ALA A 60 -4.73 12.27 7.63
C ALA A 60 -4.75 12.20 6.09
N ARG A 61 -4.50 13.33 5.42
CA ARG A 61 -4.35 13.38 3.95
C ARG A 61 -3.22 12.48 3.47
N ALA A 62 -2.01 12.62 4.02
CA ALA A 62 -0.87 11.81 3.63
C ALA A 62 -1.10 10.31 3.85
N LYS A 63 -1.79 9.92 4.94
CA LYS A 63 -2.16 8.51 5.19
C LYS A 63 -3.15 7.97 4.13
N VAL A 64 -4.17 8.75 3.79
CA VAL A 64 -5.17 8.39 2.76
C VAL A 64 -4.53 8.31 1.36
N GLU A 65 -3.62 9.24 1.04
CA GLU A 65 -2.86 9.23 -0.21
C GLU A 65 -1.95 8.00 -0.30
N LEU A 66 -1.19 7.71 0.76
CA LEU A 66 -0.36 6.50 0.86
C LEU A 66 -1.18 5.23 0.64
N PHE A 67 -2.30 5.08 1.34
CA PHE A 67 -3.22 3.95 1.16
C PHE A 67 -3.72 3.83 -0.28
N SER A 68 -4.13 4.95 -0.89
CA SER A 68 -4.65 4.96 -2.26
C SER A 68 -3.58 4.55 -3.29
N MET A 69 -2.33 5.00 -3.10
CA MET A 69 -1.21 4.61 -3.96
C MET A 69 -0.88 3.12 -3.84
N VAL A 70 -0.89 2.57 -2.63
CA VAL A 70 -0.66 1.13 -2.42
C VAL A 70 -1.73 0.29 -3.13
N LEU A 71 -3.01 0.68 -3.02
CA LEU A 71 -4.10 0.02 -3.75
C LEU A 71 -3.96 0.13 -5.27
N MET A 72 -3.61 1.31 -5.78
CA MET A 72 -3.41 1.54 -7.21
C MET A 72 -2.29 0.64 -7.76
N LEU A 73 -1.19 0.53 -7.03
CA LEU A 73 -0.06 -0.31 -7.40
C LEU A 73 -0.41 -1.81 -7.32
N HIS A 74 -1.17 -2.22 -6.31
CA HIS A 74 -1.69 -3.58 -6.20
C HIS A 74 -2.61 -3.94 -7.37
N GLU A 75 -3.54 -3.05 -7.74
CA GLU A 75 -4.45 -3.24 -8.88
C GLU A 75 -3.69 -3.28 -10.21
N ALA A 76 -2.73 -2.36 -10.42
CA ALA A 76 -1.90 -2.31 -11.61
C ALA A 76 -1.11 -3.61 -11.80
N ASN A 77 -0.48 -4.12 -10.74
CA ASN A 77 0.25 -5.38 -10.79
C ASN A 77 -0.69 -6.59 -10.99
N THR A 78 -1.87 -6.59 -10.37
CA THR A 78 -2.86 -7.65 -10.58
C THR A 78 -3.31 -7.69 -12.04
N LYS A 79 -3.55 -6.53 -12.67
CA LYS A 79 -3.89 -6.45 -14.11
C LYS A 79 -2.74 -6.88 -15.01
N ALA A 80 -1.50 -6.54 -14.66
CA ALA A 80 -0.32 -6.85 -15.46
C ALA A 80 0.10 -8.32 -15.43
N TYR A 81 -0.03 -8.97 -14.25
CA TYR A 81 0.45 -10.34 -14.03
C TYR A 81 -0.68 -11.38 -13.87
N GLY A 82 -1.94 -10.93 -13.80
CA GLY A 82 -3.11 -11.80 -13.72
C GLY A 82 -3.03 -12.76 -12.52
N PRO A 83 -3.58 -13.99 -12.62
CA PRO A 83 -3.55 -14.98 -11.55
C PRO A 83 -2.14 -15.35 -11.05
N SER A 84 -1.09 -15.07 -11.83
CA SER A 84 0.30 -15.31 -11.43
C SER A 84 0.87 -14.24 -10.50
N TYR A 85 0.15 -13.12 -10.31
CA TYR A 85 0.57 -11.99 -9.48
C TYR A 85 0.93 -12.43 -8.07
N MET A 86 0.11 -13.23 -7.38
CA MET A 86 0.41 -13.67 -6.01
C MET A 86 1.70 -14.51 -5.90
N THR A 87 2.07 -15.23 -6.97
CA THR A 87 3.35 -15.95 -7.05
C THR A 87 4.52 -15.00 -7.28
N HIS A 88 4.30 -13.89 -8.00
CA HIS A 88 5.31 -12.85 -8.22
C HIS A 88 5.41 -11.87 -7.03
N PHE A 89 4.32 -11.68 -6.29
CA PHE A 89 4.24 -10.86 -5.09
C PHE A 89 5.21 -11.37 -4.02
N LYS A 90 5.28 -12.70 -3.80
CA LYS A 90 6.28 -13.32 -2.92
C LYS A 90 7.74 -13.11 -3.35
N LYS A 91 8.00 -12.82 -4.63
CA LYS A 91 9.35 -12.45 -5.12
C LYS A 91 9.60 -10.94 -5.03
N LEU A 92 8.54 -10.13 -4.99
CA LEU A 92 8.64 -8.69 -4.77
C LEU A 92 8.84 -8.42 -3.27
N SER A 93 8.31 -9.25 -2.37
CA SER A 93 8.48 -9.12 -0.92
C SER A 93 9.92 -9.34 -0.46
N THR A 94 10.76 -10.00 -1.27
CA THR A 94 12.20 -10.13 -0.98
C THR A 94 13.03 -8.91 -1.36
N ARG A 95 12.40 -7.85 -1.90
CA ARG A 95 13.10 -6.62 -2.35
C ARG A 95 13.08 -5.49 -1.31
N GLU A 96 12.57 -5.75 -0.11
CA GLU A 96 12.45 -4.73 0.97
C GLU A 96 11.72 -3.45 0.52
N SER A 97 10.79 -3.60 -0.43
CA SER A 97 10.07 -2.47 -1.01
C SER A 97 8.93 -2.04 -0.10
N ALA A 98 8.85 -0.72 0.17
CA ALA A 98 7.85 -0.13 1.05
C ALA A 98 6.41 -0.52 0.67
N TRP A 99 6.08 -0.50 -0.62
CA TRP A 99 4.74 -0.85 -1.07
C TRP A 99 4.41 -2.32 -0.83
N VAL A 100 5.40 -3.22 -0.94
CA VAL A 100 5.17 -4.65 -0.73
C VAL A 100 4.94 -4.95 0.74
N ALA A 101 5.70 -4.30 1.63
CA ALA A 101 5.47 -4.39 3.07
C ALA A 101 4.05 -3.94 3.42
N LEU A 102 3.63 -2.76 2.92
CA LEU A 102 2.29 -2.22 3.15
C LEU A 102 1.19 -3.11 2.56
N ALA A 103 1.32 -3.53 1.30
CA ALA A 103 0.34 -4.40 0.65
C ALA A 103 0.21 -5.76 1.35
N THR A 104 1.31 -6.30 1.88
CA THR A 104 1.30 -7.53 2.67
C THR A 104 0.53 -7.33 3.97
N ALA A 105 0.83 -6.27 4.73
CA ALA A 105 0.13 -5.98 5.97
C ALA A 105 -1.36 -5.72 5.75
N PHE A 106 -1.75 -4.97 4.71
CA PHE A 106 -3.16 -4.80 4.34
C PHE A 106 -3.85 -6.12 4.03
N GLY A 107 -3.17 -7.01 3.29
CA GLY A 107 -3.69 -8.35 3.00
C GLY A 107 -3.93 -9.15 4.28
N SER A 108 -2.93 -9.22 5.16
CA SER A 108 -3.03 -9.94 6.43
C SER A 108 -4.11 -9.37 7.37
N GLU A 109 -4.26 -8.05 7.45
CA GLU A 109 -5.31 -7.42 8.26
C GLU A 109 -6.72 -7.61 7.67
N LEU A 110 -6.86 -7.77 6.35
CA LEU A 110 -8.14 -8.12 5.73
C LEU A 110 -8.47 -9.61 5.94
N GLU A 111 -7.48 -10.48 5.82
CA GLU A 111 -7.63 -11.90 6.12
C GLU A 111 -8.05 -12.14 7.58
N SER A 112 -7.43 -11.44 8.54
CA SER A 112 -7.80 -11.54 9.96
C SER A 112 -9.25 -11.10 10.22
N ARG A 113 -9.70 -10.02 9.59
CA ARG A 113 -11.08 -9.52 9.70
C ARG A 113 -12.10 -10.48 9.11
N ASN A 114 -11.77 -11.16 8.02
CA ASN A 114 -12.65 -12.16 7.42
C ASN A 114 -12.75 -13.44 8.26
N LEU A 115 -11.69 -13.78 9.01
CA LEU A 115 -11.69 -14.93 9.94
C LEU A 115 -12.54 -14.68 11.21
N ASP A 116 -12.82 -13.42 11.53
CA ASP A 116 -13.72 -13.03 12.63
C ASP A 116 -15.21 -13.05 12.24
N GLU A 117 -15.53 -13.27 10.95
CA GLU A 117 -16.91 -13.33 10.41
C GLU A 117 -17.46 -14.77 10.23
N GLU A 118 -16.68 -15.82 10.53
CA GLU A 118 -17.10 -17.25 10.56
C GLU A 118 -17.38 -17.77 11.98
#